data_AF-A0ABC8R448-F1
#
_entry.id   AF-A0ABC8R448-F1
#
_cell.length_a   1.000
_cell.length_b   1.000
_cell.length_c   1.000
_cell.angle_alpha   90.00
_cell.angle_beta   90.00
_cell.angle_gamma   90.00
#
_symmetry.space_group_name_H-M   'P 1'
#
loop_
_entity.id
_entity.type
_entity.pdbx_description
1 polymer ?
#
loop_
_entity_poly.entity_id
_entity_poly.type
_entity_poly.pdbx_seq_one_letter_code
_entity_poly.pdbx_strand_id
1 'polypeptide(L)'
;MADHDSKAEQKVMTKKKKRKHRSGEERESQQGPPKAYRIDPSEREIEERKAESEVERETRVKLDHGHPWGNLQLILSLQDKDIDIQKELPCRKVELAFDYVKLKASEEEDDSGQVLETVNISRVIVFLNNWVLSLLISSEKTIRVEGNKFEPSTIWYCFDCRCWEIFKFCLEESLKMHISLSFSKDLLRVIHCIAKDALYQLNHVSQHFETSVCSGDRFELHSIVLDCISLVFTSHGGVSNENLDLWISTIGTLLELIHKILSDKLVGGKVGMFVLRLSCIMLEPFARFLRVHPARKNGFRDFIDKLLEPLLNLLDVINIYVSGKCPEWTRNLLNLVEVVLSQGCSTQLTLMGF
;
A
#
# COMPACT_ATOMS: atom_id res chain seq x y z
N MET A 1 -41.52 58.82 -26.99
CA MET A 1 -40.87 57.75 -27.79
C MET A 1 -40.35 56.75 -26.77
N ALA A 2 -41.27 55.94 -26.24
CA ALA A 2 -41.54 54.54 -26.64
C ALA A 2 -40.47 53.61 -26.02
N ASP A 3 -40.65 53.15 -24.78
CA ASP A 3 -41.51 52.06 -24.27
C ASP A 3 -40.97 50.64 -24.56
N HIS A 4 -40.60 49.92 -23.50
CA HIS A 4 -41.26 48.69 -23.00
C HIS A 4 -40.36 48.00 -21.96
N ASP A 5 -40.67 47.96 -20.66
CA ASP A 5 -41.68 47.19 -19.90
C ASP A 5 -41.36 45.69 -19.62
N SER A 6 -40.94 45.43 -18.37
CA SER A 6 -41.69 44.71 -17.31
C SER A 6 -42.22 43.25 -17.45
N LYS A 7 -42.01 42.48 -16.35
CA LYS A 7 -42.75 41.30 -15.76
C LYS A 7 -42.44 39.90 -16.32
N ALA A 8 -42.13 38.86 -15.53
CA ALA A 8 -42.66 38.28 -14.28
C ALA A 8 -43.90 37.39 -14.42
N GLU A 9 -43.92 36.31 -13.61
CA GLU A 9 -44.98 35.31 -13.31
C GLU A 9 -44.92 33.97 -14.08
N GLN A 10 -44.62 32.83 -13.41
CA GLN A 10 -45.50 31.98 -12.57
C GLN A 10 -46.71 31.38 -13.31
N LYS A 11 -46.82 30.04 -13.28
CA LYS A 11 -48.05 29.21 -13.20
C LYS A 11 -47.70 27.73 -13.39
N VAL A 12 -48.37 26.71 -12.85
CA VAL A 12 -49.33 26.49 -11.74
C VAL A 12 -49.48 24.95 -11.68
N MET A 13 -49.53 24.36 -10.48
CA MET A 13 -49.98 22.98 -10.27
C MET A 13 -51.45 22.80 -10.67
N THR A 14 -51.87 21.67 -11.25
CA THR A 14 -53.19 21.08 -10.91
C THR A 14 -53.26 19.57 -11.15
N LYS A 15 -53.68 18.86 -10.09
CA LYS A 15 -54.21 17.49 -10.08
C LYS A 15 -55.59 17.43 -10.74
N LYS A 16 -55.99 16.31 -11.36
CA LYS A 16 -57.42 15.91 -11.44
C LYS A 16 -57.63 14.39 -11.46
N LYS A 17 -58.65 13.99 -10.68
CA LYS A 17 -59.14 12.65 -10.34
C LYS A 17 -60.01 12.00 -11.44
N LYS A 18 -60.00 10.66 -11.43
CA LYS A 18 -61.06 9.64 -11.70
C LYS A 18 -62.32 10.04 -12.49
N ARG A 19 -62.70 9.18 -13.45
CA ARG A 19 -64.11 8.82 -13.71
C ARG A 19 -64.27 7.38 -14.22
N LYS A 20 -65.39 6.76 -13.83
CA LYS A 20 -65.82 5.35 -13.97
C LYS A 20 -67.16 5.31 -14.73
N HIS A 21 -67.39 4.32 -15.59
CA HIS A 21 -68.68 3.85 -16.16
C HIS A 21 -68.44 2.37 -16.59
N ARG A 22 -69.05 1.28 -16.09
CA ARG A 22 -70.43 0.69 -16.20
C ARG A 22 -70.94 0.62 -17.67
N SER A 23 -71.48 -0.47 -18.24
CA SER A 23 -72.01 -1.78 -17.77
C SER A 23 -72.46 -2.66 -18.98
N GLY A 24 -72.70 -3.97 -18.77
CA GLY A 24 -73.50 -4.90 -19.63
C GLY A 24 -72.96 -6.34 -19.56
N GLU A 25 -73.44 -7.22 -18.66
CA GLU A 25 -74.44 -8.32 -18.86
C GLU A 25 -74.06 -9.25 -20.04
N GLU A 26 -73.76 -10.53 -19.84
CA GLU A 26 -74.72 -11.63 -19.58
C GLU A 26 -74.16 -12.78 -18.73
N ARG A 27 -75.09 -13.58 -18.19
CA ARG A 27 -74.92 -14.72 -17.28
C ARG A 27 -74.53 -15.98 -18.06
N GLU A 28 -73.73 -16.86 -17.47
CA GLU A 28 -74.10 -18.28 -17.30
C GLU A 28 -73.18 -19.01 -16.31
N SER A 29 -73.82 -19.88 -15.53
CA SER A 29 -73.34 -20.66 -14.40
C SER A 29 -72.55 -21.91 -14.81
N GLN A 30 -71.52 -22.30 -14.05
CA GLN A 30 -71.22 -23.70 -13.69
C GLN A 30 -70.15 -23.82 -12.59
N GLN A 31 -70.42 -24.67 -11.60
CA GLN A 31 -69.55 -25.06 -10.47
C GLN A 31 -68.55 -26.16 -10.88
N GLY A 32 -67.33 -26.17 -10.29
CA GLY A 32 -66.34 -27.26 -10.37
C GLY A 32 -65.06 -26.99 -9.53
N PRO A 33 -64.31 -28.02 -9.08
CA PRO A 33 -63.72 -28.17 -7.72
C PRO A 33 -62.30 -27.55 -7.51
N PRO A 34 -61.76 -27.48 -6.26
CA PRO A 34 -60.54 -26.72 -5.98
C PRO A 34 -59.28 -27.46 -6.47
N LYS A 35 -58.42 -26.77 -7.23
CA LYS A 35 -57.14 -27.30 -7.69
C LYS A 35 -56.05 -27.10 -6.65
N ALA A 36 -55.35 -28.20 -6.37
CA ALA A 36 -54.20 -28.33 -5.49
C ALA A 36 -53.08 -27.32 -5.79
N TYR A 37 -52.41 -26.87 -4.71
CA TYR A 37 -51.14 -26.14 -4.74
C TYR A 37 -50.10 -26.96 -5.51
N ARG A 38 -49.67 -26.47 -6.68
CA ARG A 38 -48.40 -26.87 -7.31
C ARG A 38 -47.35 -25.88 -6.85
N ILE A 39 -46.40 -26.36 -6.05
CA ILE A 39 -45.14 -25.66 -5.81
C ILE A 39 -44.38 -25.69 -7.15
N ASP A 40 -44.02 -24.50 -7.64
CA ASP A 40 -43.32 -24.31 -8.90
C ASP A 40 -41.89 -24.84 -8.77
N PRO A 41 -41.40 -25.75 -9.65
CA PRO A 41 -40.03 -26.28 -9.57
C PRO A 41 -38.95 -25.24 -9.90
N SER A 42 -39.34 -24.06 -10.37
CA SER A 42 -38.43 -23.06 -10.93
C SER A 42 -37.61 -22.30 -9.88
N GLU A 43 -38.07 -22.19 -8.63
CA GLU A 43 -37.31 -21.49 -7.58
C GLU A 43 -36.14 -22.34 -7.07
N ARG A 44 -36.28 -23.66 -6.98
CA ARG A 44 -35.18 -24.56 -6.58
C ARG A 44 -34.10 -24.68 -7.65
N GLU A 45 -34.45 -24.72 -8.93
CA GLU A 45 -33.45 -24.74 -10.00
C GLU A 45 -32.67 -23.42 -10.13
N ILE A 46 -33.27 -22.29 -9.74
CA ILE A 46 -32.58 -20.98 -9.73
C ILE A 46 -31.69 -20.84 -8.50
N GLU A 47 -32.10 -21.34 -7.34
CA GLU A 47 -31.27 -21.40 -6.14
C GLU A 47 -30.14 -22.42 -6.28
N GLU A 48 -30.39 -23.60 -6.85
CA GLU A 48 -29.37 -24.62 -7.14
C GLU A 48 -28.36 -24.11 -8.18
N ARG A 49 -28.78 -23.41 -9.24
CA ARG A 49 -27.82 -22.81 -10.20
C ARG A 49 -27.02 -21.64 -9.62
N LYS A 50 -27.59 -20.87 -8.70
CA LYS A 50 -26.85 -19.81 -7.99
C LYS A 50 -25.86 -20.42 -7.00
N ALA A 51 -26.28 -21.41 -6.22
CA ALA A 51 -25.44 -22.15 -5.30
C ALA A 51 -24.34 -22.94 -6.03
N GLU A 52 -24.64 -23.58 -7.16
CA GLU A 52 -23.63 -24.23 -8.00
C GLU A 52 -22.66 -23.22 -8.62
N SER A 53 -23.12 -22.02 -9.00
CA SER A 53 -22.23 -20.96 -9.50
C SER A 53 -21.36 -20.34 -8.40
N GLU A 54 -21.85 -20.26 -7.17
CA GLU A 54 -21.11 -19.77 -6.00
C GLU A 54 -20.12 -20.84 -5.51
N VAL A 55 -20.53 -22.10 -5.47
CA VAL A 55 -19.67 -23.24 -5.15
C VAL A 55 -18.63 -23.45 -6.24
N GLU A 56 -18.94 -23.36 -7.55
CA GLU A 56 -17.93 -23.38 -8.62
C GLU A 56 -16.98 -22.18 -8.54
N ARG A 57 -17.45 -20.99 -8.16
CA ARG A 57 -16.58 -19.82 -7.95
C ARG A 57 -15.68 -20.00 -6.74
N GLU A 58 -16.18 -20.54 -5.64
CA GLU A 58 -15.39 -20.85 -4.45
C GLU A 58 -14.41 -22.01 -4.70
N THR A 59 -14.78 -22.97 -5.55
CA THR A 59 -13.95 -24.11 -5.93
C THR A 59 -12.88 -23.73 -6.97
N ARG A 60 -13.16 -22.80 -7.89
CA ARG A 60 -12.17 -22.27 -8.86
C ARG A 60 -11.05 -21.46 -8.22
N VAL A 61 -11.27 -20.91 -7.04
CA VAL A 61 -10.33 -20.02 -6.34
C VAL A 61 -9.38 -20.79 -5.42
N LYS A 62 -9.63 -22.08 -5.15
CA LYS A 62 -8.57 -22.93 -4.57
C LYS A 62 -7.55 -23.22 -5.67
N LEU A 63 -6.33 -22.75 -5.45
CA LEU A 63 -5.20 -23.11 -6.30
C LEU A 63 -5.05 -24.64 -6.22
N ASP A 64 -5.25 -25.32 -7.35
CA ASP A 64 -5.02 -26.75 -7.44
C ASP A 64 -3.53 -26.97 -7.67
N HIS A 65 -2.82 -27.12 -6.55
CA HIS A 65 -1.36 -27.11 -6.48
C HIS A 65 -0.68 -28.34 -7.11
N GLY A 66 -1.45 -29.35 -7.52
CA GLY A 66 -0.93 -30.55 -8.18
C GLY A 66 -0.83 -30.47 -9.70
N HIS A 67 -1.28 -29.39 -10.33
CA HIS A 67 -1.32 -29.26 -11.79
C HIS A 67 -0.25 -28.32 -12.36
N PRO A 68 0.25 -28.56 -13.60
CA PRO A 68 1.29 -27.75 -14.24
C PRO A 68 0.84 -26.33 -14.60
N TRP A 69 -0.34 -25.92 -14.15
CA TRP A 69 -0.98 -24.64 -14.44
C TRP A 69 -1.03 -23.70 -13.23
N GLY A 70 -0.46 -24.09 -12.07
CA GLY A 70 -0.51 -23.30 -10.83
C GLY A 70 -0.10 -21.84 -11.02
N ASN A 71 1.07 -21.60 -11.62
CA ASN A 71 1.56 -20.26 -11.95
C ASN A 71 0.63 -19.45 -12.87
N LEU A 72 0.00 -20.11 -13.85
CA LEU A 72 -0.94 -19.45 -14.75
C LEU A 72 -2.25 -19.10 -14.03
N GLN A 73 -2.77 -20.03 -13.23
CA GLN A 73 -4.01 -19.85 -12.47
C GLN A 73 -3.88 -18.69 -11.49
N LEU A 74 -2.74 -18.56 -10.82
CA LEU A 74 -2.43 -17.40 -9.96
C LEU A 74 -2.53 -16.09 -10.74
N ILE A 75 -1.81 -15.97 -11.87
CA ILE A 75 -1.79 -14.74 -12.67
C ILE A 75 -3.20 -14.37 -13.13
N LEU A 76 -3.96 -15.33 -13.66
CA LEU A 76 -5.32 -15.10 -14.13
C LEU A 76 -6.26 -14.68 -12.99
N SER A 77 -6.15 -15.30 -11.81
CA SER A 77 -6.96 -14.97 -10.64
C SER A 77 -6.69 -13.54 -10.13
N LEU A 78 -5.43 -13.10 -10.17
CA LEU A 78 -5.07 -11.74 -9.75
C LEU A 78 -5.46 -10.67 -10.77
N GLN A 79 -5.54 -11.03 -12.06
CA GLN A 79 -6.01 -10.16 -13.13
C GLN A 79 -7.53 -10.05 -13.22
N ASP A 80 -8.26 -11.02 -12.66
CA ASP A 80 -9.71 -11.05 -12.72
C ASP A 80 -10.31 -9.85 -11.98
N LYS A 81 -11.14 -9.08 -12.69
CA LYS A 81 -11.81 -7.89 -12.15
C LYS A 81 -13.08 -8.24 -11.38
N ASP A 82 -13.63 -9.43 -11.57
CA ASP A 82 -14.90 -9.85 -10.95
C ASP A 82 -14.74 -10.14 -9.45
N ILE A 83 -13.52 -10.45 -9.00
CA ILE A 83 -13.18 -10.65 -7.58
C ILE A 83 -13.18 -9.31 -6.80
N ASP A 84 -13.05 -8.15 -7.46
CA ASP A 84 -13.03 -6.83 -6.80
C ASP A 84 -14.43 -6.24 -6.53
N ILE A 85 -15.52 -6.92 -6.92
CA ILE A 85 -16.88 -6.37 -6.90
C ILE A 85 -17.51 -6.40 -5.49
N GLN A 86 -17.04 -7.26 -4.59
CA GLN A 86 -17.50 -7.31 -3.21
C GLN A 86 -16.54 -6.54 -2.31
N LYS A 87 -17.03 -5.46 -1.67
CA LYS A 87 -16.24 -4.54 -0.84
C LYS A 87 -15.53 -5.19 0.36
N GLU A 88 -15.87 -6.42 0.72
CA GLU A 88 -15.23 -7.22 1.77
C GLU A 88 -14.19 -8.23 1.23
N LEU A 89 -14.12 -8.41 -0.09
CA LEU A 89 -13.29 -9.37 -0.82
C LEU A 89 -11.96 -8.86 -1.44
N PRO A 90 -11.51 -7.60 -1.32
CA PRO A 90 -10.19 -7.21 -1.84
C PRO A 90 -9.03 -7.96 -1.15
N CYS A 91 -9.23 -8.39 0.10
CA CYS A 91 -8.29 -9.23 0.84
C CYS A 91 -8.10 -10.61 0.19
N ARG A 92 -9.06 -11.13 -0.57
CA ARG A 92 -8.98 -12.51 -1.08
C ARG A 92 -7.92 -12.70 -2.16
N LYS A 93 -7.64 -11.68 -2.96
CA LYS A 93 -6.51 -11.72 -3.92
C LYS A 93 -5.17 -11.68 -3.20
N VAL A 94 -5.08 -10.89 -2.13
CA VAL A 94 -3.88 -10.83 -1.27
C VAL A 94 -3.67 -12.17 -0.57
N GLU A 95 -4.72 -12.77 -0.03
CA GLU A 95 -4.68 -14.11 0.57
C GLU A 95 -4.24 -15.17 -0.42
N LEU A 96 -4.84 -15.21 -1.61
CA LEU A 96 -4.46 -16.16 -2.65
C LEU A 96 -2.99 -16.03 -3.07
N ALA A 97 -2.50 -14.80 -3.25
CA ALA A 97 -1.10 -14.55 -3.55
C ALA A 97 -0.17 -14.93 -2.38
N PHE A 98 -0.62 -14.67 -1.15
CA PHE A 98 0.14 -14.96 0.06
C PHE A 98 0.25 -16.46 0.33
N ASP A 99 -0.84 -17.20 0.17
CA ASP A 99 -0.87 -18.66 0.31
C ASP A 99 0.04 -19.31 -0.74
N TYR A 100 0.03 -18.80 -1.97
CA TYR A 100 0.96 -19.22 -3.01
C TYR A 100 2.42 -19.00 -2.60
N VAL A 101 2.76 -17.83 -2.06
CA VAL A 101 4.12 -17.52 -1.60
C VAL A 101 4.56 -18.46 -0.47
N LYS A 102 3.67 -18.72 0.50
CA LYS A 102 3.95 -19.67 1.59
C LYS A 102 4.19 -21.08 1.09
N LEU A 103 3.39 -21.54 0.12
CA LEU A 103 3.58 -22.84 -0.48
C LEU A 103 4.95 -22.94 -1.15
N LYS A 104 5.33 -21.95 -1.96
CA LYS A 104 6.64 -21.94 -2.63
C LYS A 104 7.81 -21.90 -1.64
N ALA A 105 7.67 -21.19 -0.53
CA ALA A 105 8.67 -21.20 0.53
C ALA A 105 8.82 -22.60 1.18
N SER A 106 7.73 -23.37 1.28
CA SER A 106 7.78 -24.75 1.80
C SER A 106 8.30 -25.79 0.79
N GLU A 107 8.11 -25.57 -0.51
CA GLU A 107 8.62 -26.46 -1.57
C GLU A 107 10.16 -26.42 -1.69
N GLU A 108 10.81 -25.32 -1.28
CA GLU A 108 12.28 -25.24 -1.29
C GLU A 108 12.96 -26.16 -0.26
N GLU A 109 12.24 -26.58 0.78
CA GLU A 109 12.78 -27.48 1.82
C GLU A 109 12.64 -28.96 1.46
N ASP A 110 11.74 -29.30 0.52
CA ASP A 110 11.45 -30.68 0.14
C ASP A 110 11.99 -30.96 -1.28
N ASP A 111 13.14 -31.63 -1.38
CA ASP A 111 13.88 -31.96 -2.62
C ASP A 111 13.16 -33.01 -3.51
N SER A 112 11.83 -33.07 -3.45
CA SER A 112 11.03 -33.97 -4.27
C SER A 112 10.60 -33.28 -5.56
N GLY A 113 11.43 -33.42 -6.60
CA GLY A 113 11.06 -33.30 -8.02
C GLY A 113 10.25 -32.06 -8.41
N GLN A 114 10.92 -31.02 -8.92
CA GLN A 114 10.29 -29.84 -9.51
C GLN A 114 9.21 -30.25 -10.52
N VAL A 115 7.94 -30.01 -10.17
CA VAL A 115 6.82 -30.12 -11.11
C VAL A 115 7.05 -29.10 -12.22
N LEU A 116 7.14 -29.54 -13.48
CA LEU A 116 7.32 -28.65 -14.61
C LEU A 116 6.09 -27.75 -14.75
N GLU A 117 6.23 -26.48 -14.38
CA GLU A 117 5.16 -25.49 -14.52
C GLU A 117 5.14 -24.90 -15.94
N THR A 118 3.93 -24.75 -16.48
CA THR A 118 3.71 -24.23 -17.84
C THR A 118 4.11 -22.76 -17.95
N VAL A 119 3.90 -21.99 -16.90
CA VAL A 119 4.41 -20.63 -16.78
C VAL A 119 5.64 -20.66 -15.89
N ASN A 120 6.77 -20.18 -16.41
CA ASN A 120 7.99 -20.08 -15.65
C ASN A 120 7.81 -19.14 -14.44
N ILE A 121 8.28 -19.57 -13.27
CA ILE A 121 8.30 -18.82 -12.01
C ILE A 121 8.88 -17.40 -12.18
N SER A 122 9.87 -17.19 -13.05
CA SER A 122 10.42 -15.85 -13.32
C SER A 122 9.36 -14.86 -13.81
N ARG A 123 8.39 -15.35 -14.62
CA ARG A 123 7.28 -14.52 -15.12
C ARG A 123 6.30 -14.20 -14.00
N VAL A 124 6.08 -15.14 -13.08
CA VAL A 124 5.24 -14.94 -11.89
C VAL A 124 5.86 -13.90 -10.97
N ILE A 125 7.17 -13.98 -10.70
CA ILE A 125 7.89 -13.03 -9.83
C ILE A 125 7.75 -11.59 -10.37
N VAL A 126 8.00 -11.38 -11.67
CA VAL A 126 7.85 -10.05 -12.28
C VAL A 126 6.40 -9.56 -12.21
N PHE A 127 5.43 -10.45 -12.47
CA PHE A 127 4.02 -10.10 -12.39
C PHE A 127 3.59 -9.73 -10.96
N LEU A 128 3.90 -10.59 -9.98
CA LEU A 128 3.57 -10.39 -8.57
C LEU A 128 4.22 -9.12 -8.02
N ASN A 129 5.49 -8.85 -8.34
CA ASN A 129 6.17 -7.62 -7.97
C ASN A 129 5.40 -6.38 -8.44
N ASN A 130 5.03 -6.35 -9.73
CA ASN A 130 4.31 -5.21 -10.29
C ASN A 130 2.91 -5.09 -9.70
N TRP A 131 2.23 -6.22 -9.49
CA TRP A 131 0.90 -6.27 -8.92
C TRP A 131 0.90 -5.78 -7.46
N VAL A 132 1.78 -6.29 -6.61
CA VAL A 132 1.82 -5.91 -5.19
C VAL A 132 2.27 -4.46 -5.01
N LEU A 133 3.23 -3.98 -5.81
CA LEU A 133 3.59 -2.55 -5.84
C LEU A 133 2.41 -1.67 -6.25
N SER A 134 1.57 -2.13 -7.18
CA SER A 134 0.38 -1.38 -7.58
C SER A 134 -0.63 -1.24 -6.43
N LEU A 135 -0.77 -2.26 -5.58
CA LEU A 135 -1.62 -2.22 -4.38
C LEU A 135 -1.06 -1.25 -3.34
N LEU A 136 0.23 -1.39 -3.01
CA LEU A 136 0.93 -0.53 -2.04
C LEU A 136 0.84 0.96 -2.45
N ILE A 137 1.07 1.26 -3.73
CA ILE A 137 1.01 2.63 -4.27
C ILE A 137 -0.43 3.15 -4.32
N SER A 138 -1.41 2.32 -4.67
CA SER A 138 -2.81 2.75 -4.74
C SER A 138 -3.36 3.10 -3.36
N SER A 139 -2.96 2.33 -2.33
CA SER A 139 -3.25 2.65 -0.93
C SER A 139 -2.71 4.03 -0.55
N GLU A 140 -1.50 4.41 -0.97
CA GLU A 140 -0.95 5.73 -0.67
C GLU A 140 -1.78 6.88 -1.29
N LYS A 141 -2.26 6.67 -2.52
CA LYS A 141 -3.06 7.68 -3.23
C LYS A 141 -4.40 7.92 -2.52
N THR A 142 -5.03 6.88 -1.99
CA THR A 142 -6.27 7.04 -1.23
C THR A 142 -6.05 7.80 0.08
N ILE A 143 -4.91 7.62 0.78
CA ILE A 143 -4.59 8.32 2.04
C ILE A 143 -4.62 9.84 1.81
N ARG A 144 -4.04 10.27 0.69
CA ARG A 144 -3.94 11.69 0.35
C ARG A 144 -5.29 12.33 0.07
N VAL A 145 -6.15 11.63 -0.67
CA VAL A 145 -7.45 12.16 -1.09
C VAL A 145 -8.39 12.29 0.12
N GLU A 146 -8.32 11.36 1.07
CA GLU A 146 -9.17 11.34 2.27
C GLU A 146 -8.71 12.31 3.38
N GLY A 147 -7.53 12.91 3.25
CA GLY A 147 -7.05 13.95 4.16
C GLY A 147 -6.80 13.46 5.59
N ASN A 148 -6.03 12.38 5.77
CA ASN A 148 -5.66 11.80 7.07
C ASN A 148 -6.84 11.36 7.97
N LYS A 149 -8.07 11.35 7.44
CA LYS A 149 -9.21 10.71 8.10
C LYS A 149 -9.10 9.22 7.85
N PHE A 150 -8.61 8.49 8.86
CA PHE A 150 -8.63 7.04 8.87
C PHE A 150 -10.09 6.57 8.93
N GLU A 151 -10.74 6.41 7.78
CA GLU A 151 -12.04 5.76 7.72
C GLU A 151 -11.84 4.25 8.00
N PRO A 152 -12.55 3.66 8.97
CA PRO A 152 -12.38 2.24 9.33
C PRO A 152 -12.71 1.25 8.20
N SER A 153 -13.41 1.69 7.14
CA SER A 153 -13.82 0.89 5.99
C SER A 153 -12.79 0.77 4.87
N THR A 154 -11.69 1.55 4.92
CA THR A 154 -10.68 1.54 3.85
C THR A 154 -9.53 0.60 4.22
N ILE A 155 -9.34 -0.45 3.42
CA ILE A 155 -8.19 -1.36 3.55
C ILE A 155 -6.94 -0.65 3.04
N TRP A 156 -5.98 -0.43 3.94
CA TRP A 156 -4.72 0.21 3.62
C TRP A 156 -3.64 -0.84 3.35
N TYR A 157 -3.45 -1.23 2.09
CA TYR A 157 -2.48 -2.26 1.71
C TYR A 157 -1.04 -1.93 2.12
N CYS A 158 -0.69 -0.65 2.25
CA CYS A 158 0.64 -0.26 2.76
C CYS A 158 0.88 -0.68 4.22
N PHE A 159 -0.17 -1.02 4.95
CA PHE A 159 -0.12 -1.54 6.33
C PHE A 159 -0.55 -3.01 6.45
N ASP A 160 -0.74 -3.72 5.33
CA ASP A 160 -1.01 -5.17 5.34
C ASP A 160 0.32 -5.94 5.25
N CYS A 161 0.66 -6.71 6.28
CA CYS A 161 1.91 -7.47 6.34
C CYS A 161 2.04 -8.46 5.16
N ARG A 162 0.93 -9.06 4.73
CA ARG A 162 0.91 -10.05 3.64
C ARG A 162 1.39 -9.44 2.34
N CYS A 163 1.04 -8.18 2.06
CA CYS A 163 1.53 -7.45 0.90
C CYS A 163 3.05 -7.29 0.93
N TRP A 164 3.62 -7.00 2.10
CA TRP A 164 5.06 -6.86 2.26
C TRP A 164 5.78 -8.22 2.21
N GLU A 165 5.17 -9.30 2.69
CA GLU A 165 5.73 -10.65 2.54
C GLU A 165 5.75 -11.11 1.08
N ILE A 166 4.67 -10.88 0.33
CA ILE A 166 4.64 -11.14 -1.12
C ILE A 166 5.73 -10.32 -1.83
N PHE A 167 5.89 -9.06 -1.43
CA PHE A 167 6.92 -8.20 -2.01
C PHE A 167 8.34 -8.69 -1.67
N LYS A 168 8.58 -9.07 -0.42
CA LYS A 168 9.84 -9.66 0.05
C LYS A 168 10.21 -10.91 -0.73
N PHE A 169 9.27 -11.83 -0.89
CA PHE A 169 9.43 -13.02 -1.71
C PHE A 169 9.88 -12.67 -3.13
N CYS A 170 9.21 -11.70 -3.77
CA CYS A 170 9.60 -11.28 -5.12
C CYS A 170 11.03 -10.73 -5.17
N LEU A 171 11.45 -9.96 -4.16
CA LEU A 171 12.80 -9.39 -4.06
C LEU A 171 13.87 -10.46 -3.84
N GLU A 172 13.60 -11.46 -3.01
CA GLU A 172 14.54 -12.53 -2.69
C GLU A 172 14.67 -13.52 -3.86
N GLU A 173 13.56 -13.98 -4.42
CA GLU A 173 13.55 -14.91 -5.55
C GLU A 173 14.15 -14.32 -6.82
N SER A 174 13.90 -13.03 -7.07
CA SER A 174 14.54 -12.35 -8.20
C SER A 174 16.07 -12.29 -8.06
N LEU A 175 16.60 -12.17 -6.84
CA LEU A 175 18.04 -12.23 -6.61
C LEU A 175 18.58 -13.65 -6.84
N LYS A 176 17.90 -14.68 -6.31
CA LYS A 176 18.28 -16.08 -6.53
C LYS A 176 18.31 -16.44 -8.03
N MET A 177 17.32 -15.97 -8.78
CA MET A 177 17.15 -16.28 -10.21
C MET A 177 17.81 -15.26 -11.15
N HIS A 178 18.53 -14.27 -10.62
CA HIS A 178 19.13 -13.17 -11.40
C HIS A 178 18.15 -12.43 -12.33
N ILE A 179 16.92 -12.23 -11.85
CA ILE A 179 15.86 -11.48 -12.55
C ILE A 179 16.00 -10.00 -12.20
N SER A 180 16.09 -9.14 -13.21
CA SER A 180 16.04 -7.70 -13.00
C SER A 180 14.62 -7.25 -12.72
N LEU A 181 14.40 -6.64 -11.55
CA LEU A 181 13.17 -5.95 -11.21
C LEU A 181 13.33 -4.44 -11.39
N SER A 182 12.25 -3.78 -11.76
CA SER A 182 12.18 -2.32 -11.86
C SER A 182 11.18 -1.77 -10.85
N PHE A 183 11.55 -0.69 -10.16
CA PHE A 183 10.75 -0.13 -9.09
C PHE A 183 10.20 1.24 -9.47
N SER A 184 8.89 1.41 -9.24
CA SER A 184 8.23 2.69 -9.48
C SER A 184 8.81 3.78 -8.58
N LYS A 185 8.93 4.99 -9.13
CA LYS A 185 9.25 6.21 -8.37
C LYS A 185 8.30 6.45 -7.20
N ASP A 186 7.06 5.96 -7.30
CA ASP A 186 6.05 6.15 -6.27
C ASP A 186 6.26 5.26 -5.03
N LEU A 187 7.18 4.29 -5.06
CA LEU A 187 7.53 3.50 -3.87
C LEU A 187 8.06 4.39 -2.74
N LEU A 188 8.80 5.46 -3.06
CA LEU A 188 9.25 6.43 -2.07
C LEU A 188 8.07 7.09 -1.33
N ARG A 189 6.91 7.24 -1.99
CA ARG A 189 5.70 7.75 -1.35
C ARG A 189 5.11 6.76 -0.35
N VAL A 190 5.15 5.48 -0.66
CA VAL A 190 4.72 4.42 0.26
C VAL A 190 5.60 4.43 1.51
N ILE A 191 6.92 4.54 1.35
CA ILE A 191 7.87 4.65 2.46
C ILE A 191 7.59 5.91 3.30
N HIS A 192 7.37 7.05 2.64
CA HIS A 192 6.98 8.30 3.30
C HIS A 192 5.69 8.15 4.11
N CYS A 193 4.70 7.43 3.57
CA CYS A 193 3.44 7.14 4.25
C CYS A 193 3.66 6.34 5.53
N ILE A 194 4.52 5.32 5.50
CA ILE A 194 4.88 4.51 6.67
C ILE A 194 5.61 5.37 7.72
N ALA A 195 6.55 6.21 7.29
CA ALA A 195 7.25 7.13 8.18
C ALA A 195 6.27 8.12 8.86
N LYS A 196 5.31 8.65 8.11
CA LYS A 196 4.28 9.55 8.64
C LYS A 196 3.35 8.86 9.64
N ASP A 197 2.92 7.63 9.37
CA ASP A 197 2.13 6.85 10.33
C ASP A 197 2.93 6.62 11.61
N ALA A 198 4.19 6.17 11.51
CA ALA A 198 5.06 6.01 12.66
C ALA A 198 5.19 7.30 13.48
N LEU A 199 5.32 8.46 12.82
CA LEU A 199 5.44 9.76 13.48
C LEU A 199 4.13 10.17 14.16
N TYR A 200 3.00 9.97 13.47
CA TYR A 200 1.67 10.22 14.01
C TYR A 200 1.46 9.41 15.29
N GLN A 201 1.74 8.11 15.25
CA GLN A 201 1.62 7.25 16.42
C GLN A 201 2.51 7.75 17.56
N LEU A 202 3.78 8.05 17.28
CA LEU A 202 4.71 8.52 18.30
C LEU A 202 4.24 9.82 18.98
N ASN A 203 3.56 10.70 18.26
CA ASN A 203 2.99 11.94 18.81
C ASN A 203 1.73 11.69 19.65
N HIS A 204 0.91 10.69 19.32
CA HIS A 204 -0.33 10.37 20.05
C HIS A 204 -0.12 9.43 21.25
N VAL A 205 1.04 8.77 21.32
CA VAL A 205 1.38 7.77 22.35
C VAL A 205 1.70 8.37 23.74
N SER A 206 1.75 9.70 23.89
CA SER A 206 2.11 10.34 25.17
C SER A 206 1.08 10.21 26.31
N GLN A 207 -0.08 9.55 26.12
CA GLN A 207 -1.14 9.45 27.15
C GLN A 207 -1.46 8.04 27.69
N HIS A 208 -1.13 6.93 27.03
CA HIS A 208 -1.41 5.59 27.57
C HIS A 208 -0.47 4.53 26.95
N PHE A 209 0.68 4.30 27.60
CA PHE A 209 1.79 3.55 27.00
C PHE A 209 1.70 2.01 27.12
N GLU A 210 0.65 1.42 27.70
CA GLU A 210 0.77 0.01 28.12
C GLU A 210 -0.02 -1.07 27.38
N THR A 211 -0.88 -0.79 26.38
CA THR A 211 -1.69 -1.92 25.85
C THR A 211 -2.08 -1.98 24.38
N SER A 212 -1.91 -0.97 23.53
CA SER A 212 -2.51 -1.05 22.17
C SER A 212 -1.59 -0.79 20.97
N VAL A 213 -0.40 -0.21 21.15
CA VAL A 213 0.49 0.15 20.04
C VAL A 213 1.51 -0.96 19.72
N CYS A 214 1.62 -1.92 20.63
CA CYS A 214 2.51 -3.08 20.55
C CYS A 214 1.74 -4.40 20.32
N SER A 215 0.77 -4.45 19.41
CA SER A 215 0.37 -5.76 18.88
C SER A 215 1.57 -6.36 18.12
N GLY A 216 1.84 -7.65 18.32
CA GLY A 216 2.99 -8.34 17.71
C GLY A 216 3.07 -8.12 16.19
N ASP A 217 1.91 -8.12 15.54
CA ASP A 217 1.69 -8.02 14.10
C ASP A 217 2.27 -6.73 13.49
N ARG A 218 2.26 -5.59 14.21
CA ARG A 218 2.76 -4.32 13.66
C ARG A 218 4.29 -4.24 13.68
N PHE A 219 4.94 -4.90 14.65
CA PHE A 219 6.41 -4.99 14.64
C PHE A 219 6.91 -5.95 13.58
N GLU A 220 6.16 -7.02 13.32
CA GLU A 220 6.44 -7.93 12.22
C GLU A 220 6.38 -7.18 10.88
N LEU A 221 5.31 -6.40 10.65
CA LEU A 221 5.21 -5.49 9.51
C LEU A 221 6.44 -4.57 9.39
N HIS A 222 6.81 -3.87 10.46
CA HIS A 222 7.97 -2.98 10.45
C HIS A 222 9.28 -3.69 10.08
N SER A 223 9.49 -4.91 10.57
CA SER A 223 10.67 -5.69 10.23
C SER A 223 10.69 -6.06 8.74
N ILE A 224 9.57 -6.57 8.21
CA ILE A 224 9.46 -6.98 6.81
C ILE A 224 9.62 -5.77 5.88
N VAL A 225 9.00 -4.63 6.23
CA VAL A 225 9.15 -3.36 5.50
C VAL A 225 10.62 -2.96 5.42
N LEU A 226 11.36 -3.00 6.54
CA LEU A 226 12.78 -2.67 6.56
C LEU A 226 13.59 -3.60 5.64
N ASP A 227 13.33 -4.91 5.70
CA ASP A 227 14.01 -5.89 4.86
C ASP A 227 13.76 -5.60 3.37
N CYS A 228 12.51 -5.35 2.99
CA CYS A 228 12.13 -5.01 1.62
C CYS A 228 12.81 -3.72 1.15
N ILE A 229 12.76 -2.64 1.94
CA ILE A 229 13.38 -1.36 1.58
C ILE A 229 14.89 -1.54 1.43
N SER A 230 15.52 -2.28 2.35
CA SER A 230 16.94 -2.61 2.28
C SER A 230 17.27 -3.32 0.96
N LEU A 231 16.58 -4.42 0.64
CA LEU A 231 16.77 -5.19 -0.60
C LEU A 231 16.59 -4.34 -1.86
N VAL A 232 15.59 -3.46 -1.88
CA VAL A 232 15.35 -2.55 -3.02
C VAL A 232 16.57 -1.66 -3.26
N PHE A 233 17.12 -1.04 -2.22
CA PHE A 233 18.20 -0.07 -2.38
C PHE A 233 19.61 -0.68 -2.46
N THR A 234 19.85 -1.84 -1.86
CA THR A 234 21.17 -2.47 -1.86
C THR A 234 21.35 -3.44 -3.02
N SER A 235 20.36 -4.28 -3.29
CA SER A 235 20.48 -5.39 -4.24
C SER A 235 19.87 -5.09 -5.61
N HIS A 236 18.84 -4.25 -5.64
CA HIS A 236 18.07 -3.97 -6.85
C HIS A 236 18.32 -2.58 -7.47
N GLY A 237 19.32 -1.86 -6.98
CA GLY A 237 19.73 -0.56 -7.54
C GLY A 237 18.81 0.62 -7.19
N GLY A 238 17.81 0.41 -6.33
CA GLY A 238 16.95 1.45 -5.77
C GLY A 238 15.75 1.83 -6.64
N VAL A 239 15.14 2.98 -6.32
CA VAL A 239 13.98 3.53 -7.03
C VAL A 239 14.42 4.54 -8.07
N SER A 240 13.82 4.50 -9.27
CA SER A 240 14.04 5.49 -10.32
C SER A 240 13.26 6.77 -10.01
N ASN A 241 13.67 7.52 -8.98
CA ASN A 241 12.98 8.71 -8.53
C ASN A 241 13.85 9.96 -8.59
N GLU A 242 13.63 10.79 -9.61
CA GLU A 242 14.26 12.10 -9.78
C GLU A 242 13.58 13.25 -9.02
N ASN A 243 12.50 12.98 -8.28
CA ASN A 243 11.74 13.99 -7.56
C ASN A 243 12.41 14.31 -6.22
N LEU A 244 13.25 15.34 -6.24
CA LEU A 244 13.92 15.85 -5.05
C LEU A 244 12.95 16.33 -3.96
N ASP A 245 11.81 16.93 -4.31
CA ASP A 245 10.84 17.39 -3.30
C ASP A 245 10.29 16.24 -2.46
N LEU A 246 10.04 15.09 -3.10
CA LEU A 246 9.59 13.90 -2.39
C LEU A 246 10.69 13.32 -1.51
N TRP A 247 11.94 13.29 -2.00
CA TRP A 247 13.09 12.92 -1.17
C TRP A 247 13.21 13.82 0.05
N ILE A 248 13.17 15.14 -0.14
CA ILE A 248 13.26 16.13 0.93
C ILE A 248 12.13 15.93 1.94
N SER A 249 10.88 15.76 1.47
CA SER A 249 9.75 15.53 2.37
C SER A 249 9.89 14.23 3.17
N THR A 250 10.38 13.17 2.54
CA THR A 250 10.58 11.86 3.17
C THR A 250 11.68 11.93 4.23
N ILE A 251 12.84 12.49 3.87
CA ILE A 251 13.96 12.65 4.80
C ILE A 251 13.60 13.60 5.94
N GLY A 252 12.90 14.70 5.68
CA GLY A 252 12.41 15.60 6.72
C GLY A 252 11.55 14.87 7.77
N THR A 253 10.64 14.01 7.31
CA THR A 253 9.79 13.20 8.22
C THR A 253 10.63 12.19 9.04
N LEU A 254 11.66 11.59 8.44
CA LEU A 254 12.56 10.70 9.16
C LEU A 254 13.41 11.45 10.20
N LEU A 255 13.86 12.67 9.89
CA LEU A 255 14.59 13.50 10.84
C LEU A 255 13.68 13.90 12.03
N GLU A 256 12.43 14.26 11.77
CA GLU A 256 11.44 14.52 12.83
C GLU A 256 11.23 13.29 13.73
N LEU A 257 11.12 12.10 13.14
CA LEU A 257 11.05 10.83 13.88
C LEU A 257 12.27 10.62 14.77
N ILE A 258 13.48 10.81 14.24
CA ILE A 258 14.73 10.64 14.98
C ILE A 258 14.79 11.63 16.15
N HIS A 259 14.50 12.91 15.90
CA HIS A 259 14.45 13.94 16.93
C HIS A 259 13.46 13.58 18.04
N LYS A 260 12.30 13.05 17.68
CA LYS A 260 11.27 12.63 18.64
C LYS A 260 11.72 11.45 19.51
N ILE A 261 12.28 10.39 18.92
CA ILE A 261 12.76 9.24 19.71
C ILE A 261 13.96 9.60 20.61
N LEU A 262 14.81 10.54 20.18
CA LEU A 262 15.94 11.02 20.99
C LEU A 262 15.45 11.88 22.15
N SER A 263 14.53 12.81 21.89
CA SER A 263 13.94 13.68 22.91
C SER A 263 13.17 12.89 23.97
N ASP A 264 12.38 11.90 23.52
CA ASP A 264 11.58 11.06 24.41
C ASP A 264 12.38 9.89 25.02
N LYS A 265 13.69 9.78 24.72
CA LYS A 265 14.60 8.71 25.20
C LYS A 265 14.14 7.29 24.86
N LEU A 266 13.51 7.11 23.70
CA LEU A 266 12.92 5.85 23.22
C LEU A 266 13.88 5.01 22.35
N VAL A 267 15.16 5.41 22.25
CA VAL A 267 16.18 4.81 21.38
C VAL A 267 16.32 3.30 21.58
N GLY A 268 16.30 2.81 22.83
CA GLY A 268 16.50 1.40 23.16
C GLY A 268 15.28 0.49 22.93
N GLY A 269 14.11 1.07 22.62
CA GLY A 269 12.88 0.32 22.38
C GLY A 269 12.77 -0.18 20.93
N LYS A 270 11.84 -1.11 20.68
CA LYS A 270 11.58 -1.63 19.33
C LYS A 270 11.25 -0.53 18.31
N VAL A 271 10.48 0.48 18.73
CA VAL A 271 10.13 1.65 17.89
C VAL A 271 11.37 2.50 17.58
N GLY A 272 12.21 2.77 18.58
CA GLY A 272 13.48 3.49 18.38
C GLY A 272 14.40 2.75 17.40
N MET A 273 14.54 1.44 17.56
CA MET A 273 15.32 0.60 16.66
C MET A 273 14.79 0.60 15.22
N PHE A 274 13.47 0.54 15.04
CA PHE A 274 12.84 0.66 13.73
C PHE A 274 13.15 2.01 13.07
N VAL A 275 12.93 3.11 13.78
CA VAL A 275 13.15 4.48 13.27
C VAL A 275 14.61 4.68 12.88
N LEU A 276 15.56 4.25 13.71
CA LEU A 276 16.99 4.37 13.41
C LEU A 276 17.37 3.55 12.18
N ARG A 277 16.92 2.30 12.08
CA ARG A 277 17.20 1.44 10.92
C ARG A 277 16.62 2.02 9.63
N LEU A 278 15.36 2.43 9.66
CA LEU A 278 14.69 3.05 8.51
C LEU A 278 15.47 4.28 8.06
N SER A 279 15.88 5.11 9.00
CA SER A 279 16.63 6.34 8.72
C SER A 279 17.97 6.03 8.06
N CYS A 280 18.74 5.07 8.58
CA CYS A 280 20.01 4.68 7.97
C CYS A 280 19.83 4.14 6.54
N ILE A 281 18.85 3.26 6.33
CA ILE A 281 18.56 2.67 5.01
C ILE A 281 18.14 3.75 4.00
N MET A 282 17.49 4.83 4.43
CA MET A 282 17.01 5.89 3.55
C MET A 282 18.01 7.03 3.32
N LEU A 283 18.84 7.35 4.30
CA LEU A 283 19.85 8.42 4.19
C LEU A 283 20.95 8.06 3.20
N GLU A 284 21.36 6.79 3.12
CA GLU A 284 22.42 6.38 2.19
C GLU A 284 22.01 6.54 0.72
N PRO A 285 20.86 6.01 0.24
CA PRO A 285 20.35 6.28 -1.11
C PRO A 285 20.13 7.77 -1.37
N PHE A 286 19.68 8.53 -0.37
CA PHE A 286 19.50 9.97 -0.51
C PHE A 286 20.83 10.72 -0.71
N ALA A 287 21.88 10.35 0.03
CA ALA A 287 23.23 10.90 -0.20
C ALA A 287 23.73 10.61 -1.62
N ARG A 288 23.53 9.39 -2.10
CA ARG A 288 23.86 9.02 -3.50
C ARG A 288 23.03 9.83 -4.49
N PHE A 289 21.75 10.03 -4.21
CA PHE A 289 20.85 10.86 -5.02
C PHE A 289 21.37 12.30 -5.13
N LEU A 290 21.71 12.93 -4.00
CA LEU A 290 22.27 14.29 -3.98
C LEU A 290 23.56 14.39 -4.80
N ARG A 291 24.44 13.38 -4.71
CA ARG A 291 25.69 13.33 -5.48
C ARG A 291 25.47 13.27 -6.98
N VAL A 292 24.47 12.51 -7.44
CA VAL A 292 24.20 12.30 -8.88
C VAL A 292 23.33 13.41 -9.47
N HIS A 293 22.54 14.09 -8.64
CA HIS A 293 21.63 15.17 -9.05
C HIS A 293 22.01 16.51 -8.40
N PRO A 294 23.21 17.06 -8.67
CA PRO A 294 23.58 18.37 -8.16
C PRO A 294 22.57 19.42 -8.65
N ALA A 295 21.84 19.97 -7.68
CA ALA A 295 20.82 21.00 -7.73
C ALA A 295 20.36 21.48 -9.12
N ARG A 296 19.23 20.92 -9.59
CA ARG A 296 18.33 21.64 -10.50
C ARG A 296 17.92 22.96 -9.81
N LYS A 297 17.72 24.05 -10.56
CA LYS A 297 17.62 25.47 -10.12
C LYS A 297 16.99 25.79 -8.74
N ASN A 298 16.03 25.00 -8.22
CA ASN A 298 15.39 25.22 -6.92
C ASN A 298 15.77 24.19 -5.83
N GLY A 299 16.33 23.04 -6.21
CA GLY A 299 16.53 21.91 -5.31
C GLY A 299 17.50 22.14 -4.16
N PHE A 300 18.55 22.92 -4.39
CA PHE A 300 19.47 23.34 -3.33
C PHE A 300 18.77 24.21 -2.30
N ARG A 301 17.94 25.15 -2.74
CA ARG A 301 17.19 26.03 -1.85
C ARG A 301 16.26 25.21 -0.96
N ASP A 302 15.52 24.25 -1.53
CA ASP A 302 14.66 23.37 -0.72
C ASP A 302 15.44 22.52 0.29
N PHE A 303 16.65 22.06 -0.06
CA PHE A 303 17.53 21.36 0.90
C PHE A 303 17.94 22.29 2.05
N ILE A 304 18.39 23.50 1.74
CA ILE A 304 18.80 24.48 2.75
C ILE A 304 17.62 24.87 3.65
N ASP A 305 16.50 25.23 3.04
CA ASP A 305 15.33 25.76 3.73
C ASP A 305 14.63 24.69 4.60
N LYS A 306 14.73 23.40 4.23
CA LYS A 306 13.93 22.33 4.87
C LYS A 306 14.75 21.25 5.58
N LEU A 307 16.01 21.02 5.23
CA LEU A 307 16.81 19.91 5.77
C LEU A 307 18.07 20.34 6.50
N LEU A 308 18.68 21.48 6.14
CA LEU A 308 19.97 21.87 6.72
C LEU A 308 19.89 22.02 8.24
N GLU A 309 18.97 22.85 8.74
CA GLU A 309 18.80 23.05 10.18
C GLU A 309 18.45 21.74 10.92
N PRO A 310 17.46 20.92 10.46
CA PRO A 310 17.19 19.62 11.08
C PRO A 310 18.39 18.67 11.12
N LEU A 311 19.23 18.65 10.08
CA LEU A 311 20.43 17.82 10.01
C LEU A 311 21.53 18.31 10.96
N LEU A 312 21.76 19.62 11.04
CA LEU A 312 22.73 20.21 11.98
C LEU A 312 22.30 19.99 13.43
N ASN A 313 21.02 20.22 13.74
CA ASN A 313 20.48 19.93 15.06
C ASN A 313 20.65 18.44 15.41
N LEU A 314 20.44 17.54 14.44
CA LEU A 314 20.63 16.12 14.66
C LEU A 314 22.09 15.76 14.91
N LEU A 315 23.01 16.37 14.18
CA LEU A 315 24.46 16.19 14.35
C LEU A 315 24.88 16.55 15.79
N ASP A 316 24.41 17.68 16.30
CA ASP A 316 24.70 18.13 17.67
C ASP A 316 24.14 17.17 18.71
N VAL A 317 22.86 16.77 18.56
CA VAL A 317 22.21 15.84 19.50
C VAL A 317 22.90 14.48 19.51
N ILE A 318 23.25 13.94 18.33
CA ILE A 318 23.96 12.66 18.22
C ILE A 318 25.35 12.77 18.86
N ASN A 319 26.10 13.84 18.62
CA ASN A 319 27.44 14.02 19.21
C ASN A 319 27.42 14.04 20.75
N ILE A 320 26.39 14.67 21.34
CA ILE A 320 26.16 14.64 22.78
C ILE A 320 25.88 13.21 23.24
N TYR A 321 25.09 12.45 22.48
CA TYR A 321 24.71 11.07 22.79
C TYR A 321 25.86 10.06 22.63
N VAL A 322 26.74 10.27 21.64
CA VAL A 322 27.88 9.39 21.31
C VAL A 322 28.97 9.39 22.39
N SER A 323 29.03 10.43 23.23
CA SER A 323 29.99 10.51 24.34
C SER A 323 29.75 9.48 25.46
N GLY A 324 28.73 8.62 25.35
CA GLY A 324 28.44 7.49 26.26
C GLY A 324 28.77 6.10 25.69
N LYS A 325 28.17 5.04 26.27
CA LYS A 325 28.21 3.65 25.72
C LYS A 325 27.34 3.59 24.45
N CYS A 326 27.92 4.04 23.35
CA CYS A 326 27.18 4.28 22.13
C CYS A 326 26.87 2.96 21.37
N PRO A 327 25.60 2.66 21.04
CA PRO A 327 25.27 1.57 20.12
C PRO A 327 25.85 1.85 18.73
N GLU A 328 26.33 0.80 18.05
CA GLU A 328 26.92 0.84 16.70
C GLU A 328 26.08 1.63 15.68
N TRP A 329 24.75 1.56 15.81
CA TRP A 329 23.78 2.27 14.96
C TRP A 329 23.89 3.79 15.01
N THR A 330 24.20 4.35 16.18
CA THR A 330 24.29 5.80 16.37
C THR A 330 25.51 6.36 15.62
N ARG A 331 26.61 5.60 15.57
CA ARG A 331 27.80 5.95 14.79
C ARG A 331 27.51 5.88 13.29
N ASN A 332 26.79 4.86 12.85
CA ASN A 332 26.40 4.76 11.45
C ASN A 332 25.49 5.93 11.04
N LEU A 333 24.51 6.27 11.86
CA LEU A 333 23.63 7.42 11.62
C LEU A 333 24.42 8.73 11.55
N LEU A 334 25.36 8.95 12.47
CA LEU A 334 26.24 10.13 12.47
C LEU A 334 26.99 10.25 11.14
N ASN A 335 27.68 9.18 10.72
CA ASN A 335 28.42 9.17 9.45
C ASN A 335 27.49 9.47 8.27
N LEU A 336 26.28 8.92 8.24
CA LEU A 336 25.32 9.16 7.15
C LEU A 336 24.83 10.62 7.12
N VAL A 337 24.57 11.22 8.28
CA VAL A 337 24.20 12.65 8.38
C VAL A 337 25.34 13.53 7.86
N GLU A 338 26.58 13.26 8.25
CA GLU A 338 27.76 13.98 7.76
C GLU A 338 27.93 13.85 6.24
N VAL A 339 27.73 12.64 5.70
CA VAL A 339 27.77 12.41 4.25
C VAL A 339 26.66 13.17 3.54
N VAL A 340 25.42 13.15 4.04
CA VAL A 340 24.29 13.89 3.45
C VAL A 340 24.56 15.40 3.47
N LEU A 341 25.05 15.94 4.58
CA LEU A 341 25.45 17.35 4.70
C LEU A 341 26.56 17.69 3.69
N SER A 342 27.58 16.83 3.59
CA SER A 342 28.68 17.01 2.64
C SER A 342 28.18 17.03 1.21
N GLN A 343 27.36 16.06 0.80
CA GLN A 343 26.83 16.00 -0.57
C GLN A 343 25.86 17.17 -0.86
N GLY A 344 24.99 17.50 0.09
CA GLY A 344 24.05 18.62 -0.02
C GLY A 344 24.76 19.96 -0.16
N CYS A 345 25.82 20.20 0.61
CA CYS A 345 26.59 21.45 0.60
C CYS A 345 27.64 21.51 -0.53
N SER A 346 28.33 20.41 -0.85
CA SER A 346 29.34 20.37 -1.93
C SER A 346 28.74 20.63 -3.31
N THR A 347 27.44 20.37 -3.48
CA THR A 347 26.67 20.76 -4.67
C THR A 347 26.79 22.27 -4.96
N GLN A 348 27.02 23.11 -3.94
CA GLN A 348 27.22 24.55 -4.08
C GLN A 348 28.62 24.92 -4.62
N LEU A 349 29.67 24.19 -4.25
CA LEU A 349 31.05 24.46 -4.71
C LEU A 349 31.19 24.22 -6.22
N THR A 350 30.56 23.15 -6.72
CA THR A 350 30.56 22.82 -8.16
C THR A 350 29.70 23.79 -8.98
N LEU A 351 28.61 24.34 -8.41
CA LEU A 351 27.76 25.34 -9.07
C LEU A 351 28.33 26.77 -9.01
N MET A 352 29.15 27.08 -8.01
CA MET A 352 29.88 28.36 -7.88
C MET A 352 31.19 28.39 -8.70
N GLY A 353 31.55 27.30 -9.37
CA GLY A 353 32.70 27.27 -10.28
C GLY A 353 34.07 27.40 -9.59
N PHE A 354 34.24 26.77 -8.44
CA PHE A 354 35.55 26.56 -7.81
C PHE A 354 36.16 25.22 -8.19
#